data_AF-A0A6J4R109-F1
#
_entry.id   AF-A0A6J4R109-F1
#
_cell.length_a   1.000
_cell.length_b   1.000
_cell.length_c   1.000
_cell.angle_alpha   90.00
_cell.angle_beta   90.00
_cell.angle_gamma   90.00
#
_symmetry.space_group_name_H-M   'P 1'
#
loop_
_entity.id
_entity.type
_entity.pdbx_description
1 polymer ?
#
loop_
_entity_poly.entity_id
_entity_poly.type
_entity_poly.pdbx_seq_one_letter_code
_entity_poly.pdbx_strand_id
1 'polypeptide(L)' 'MPDGSLHAALPPEVVEEAIEKGWAEQHPVARMGYIPQNVVMIYAPRDTEEVEAVTSLVMESYRYAGGH' A
#
# COMPACT_ATOMS: atom_id res chain seq x y z
N MET A 1 -9.05 -8.28 16.57
CA MET A 1 -9.79 -8.08 15.30
C MET A 1 -8.78 -7.59 14.27
N PRO A 2 -8.83 -8.03 13.01
CA PRO A 2 -8.00 -7.42 11.98
C PRO A 2 -8.33 -5.92 11.89
N ASP A 3 -7.33 -5.08 11.66
CA ASP A 3 -7.48 -3.62 11.57
C ASP A 3 -8.16 -3.16 10.26
N GLY A 4 -8.49 -4.11 9.37
CA GLY A 4 -9.13 -3.86 8.08
C GLY A 4 -8.15 -3.41 7.00
N SER A 5 -6.86 -3.29 7.32
CA SER A 5 -5.83 -2.82 6.39
C SER A 5 -5.42 -3.89 5.37
N LEU A 6 -4.91 -3.42 4.23
CA LEU A 6 -4.28 -4.25 3.20
C LEU A 6 -2.76 -4.06 3.25
N HIS A 7 -1.98 -5.12 3.13
CA HIS A 7 -0.52 -5.03 3.08
C HIS A 7 -0.05 -5.37 1.68
N ALA A 8 0.74 -4.48 1.07
CA ALA A 8 1.17 -4.63 -0.31
C ALA A 8 2.59 -4.11 -0.53
N ALA A 9 3.32 -4.75 -1.44
CA ALA A 9 4.55 -4.19 -1.99
C ALA A 9 4.20 -3.30 -3.18
N LEU A 10 4.63 -2.05 -3.16
CA LEU A 10 4.38 -1.08 -4.23
C LEU A 10 5.71 -0.63 -4.87
N PRO A 11 5.70 -0.07 -6.09
CA PRO A 11 6.85 0.68 -6.60
C PRO A 11 7.26 1.78 -5.61
N PRO A 12 8.55 2.04 -5.37
CA PRO A 12 9.01 3.04 -4.40
C PRO A 12 8.38 4.44 -4.59
N GLU A 13 8.19 4.86 -5.84
CA GLU A 13 7.55 6.12 -6.21
C GLU A 13 6.06 6.15 -5.83
N VAL A 14 5.37 5.03 -5.95
CA VAL A 14 3.96 4.90 -5.55
C VAL A 14 3.83 4.83 -4.03
N VAL A 15 4.82 4.27 -3.32
CA VAL A 15 4.86 4.28 -1.85
C VAL A 15 4.85 5.71 -1.31
N GLU A 16 5.74 6.56 -1.83
CA GLU A 16 5.86 7.96 -1.41
C GLU A 16 4.54 8.70 -1.64
N GLU A 17 3.98 8.61 -2.85
CA GLU A 17 2.71 9.25 -3.19
C GLU A 17 1.53 8.74 -2.35
N ALA A 18 1.44 7.43 -2.10
CA ALA A 18 0.37 6.85 -1.30
C ALA A 18 0.44 7.30 0.17
N ILE A 19 1.63 7.44 0.73
CA ILE A 19 1.83 7.95 2.10
C ILE A 19 1.48 9.44 2.16
N GLU A 20 1.98 10.25 1.22
CA GLU A 20 1.71 11.68 1.16
C GLU A 20 0.21 12.00 1.03
N LYS A 21 -0.51 11.21 0.23
CA LYS A 21 -1.96 11.33 0.05
C LYS A 21 -2.78 10.71 1.18
N GLY A 22 -2.14 10.10 2.17
CA GLY A 22 -2.81 9.48 3.32
C GLY A 22 -3.53 8.17 3.02
N TRP A 23 -3.19 7.49 1.93
CA TRP A 23 -3.72 6.17 1.57
C TRP A 23 -2.98 5.02 2.22
N ALA A 24 -1.72 5.24 2.58
CA ALA A 24 -0.88 4.24 3.19
C ALA A 24 -0.01 4.80 4.31
N GLU A 25 0.54 3.91 5.11
CA GLU A 25 1.64 4.20 6.01
C GLU A 25 2.73 3.12 5.92
N GLN A 26 3.94 3.48 6.34
CA GLN A 26 5.06 2.56 6.38
C GLN A 26 4.73 1.35 7.27
N HIS A 27 4.83 0.14 6.72
CA HIS A 27 4.56 -1.08 7.49
C HIS A 27 5.51 -1.17 8.71
N PRO A 28 5.03 -1.41 9.94
CA PRO A 28 5.87 -1.38 11.14
C PRO A 28 7.09 -2.33 11.06
N VAL A 29 6.89 -3.53 10.52
CA VAL A 29 7.96 -4.52 10.34
C VAL A 29 8.95 -4.11 9.24
N ALA A 30 8.48 -3.37 8.22
CA ALA A 30 9.37 -2.79 7.22
C ALA A 30 10.22 -1.69 7.86
N ARG A 31 9.63 -0.81 8.68
CA ARG A 31 10.36 0.21 9.45
C ARG A 31 11.44 -0.39 10.36
N MET A 32 11.23 -1.61 10.86
CA MET A 32 12.23 -2.35 11.66
C MET A 32 13.32 -3.03 10.81
N GLY A 33 13.19 -3.05 9.48
CA GLY A 33 14.16 -3.63 8.56
C GLY A 33 14.03 -5.15 8.33
N TYR A 34 12.96 -5.78 8.82
CA TYR A 34 12.76 -7.23 8.68
C TYR A 34 12.12 -7.66 7.36
N ILE A 35 11.49 -6.72 6.64
CA ILE A 35 10.90 -6.93 5.31
C ILE A 35 11.27 -5.74 4.40
N PRO A 36 11.11 -5.85 3.07
CA PRO A 36 11.42 -4.75 2.15
C PRO A 36 10.74 -3.44 2.51
N GLN A 37 11.44 -2.32 2.32
CA GLN A 37 10.95 -0.98 2.71
C GLN A 37 9.73 -0.54 1.90
N ASN A 38 9.49 -1.12 0.74
CA ASN A 38 8.35 -0.79 -0.11
C ASN A 38 7.08 -1.58 0.24
N VAL A 39 7.11 -2.40 1.29
CA VAL A 39 5.90 -3.00 1.86
C VAL A 39 5.23 -1.98 2.77
N VAL A 40 4.00 -1.62 2.43
CA VAL A 40 3.19 -0.62 3.14
C VAL A 40 1.89 -1.22 3.67
N MET A 41 1.28 -0.51 4.61
CA MET A 41 -0.08 -0.76 5.05
C MET A 41 -1.02 0.26 4.41
N ILE A 42 -1.99 -0.21 3.63
CA ILE A 42 -3.00 0.59 2.94
C ILE A 42 -4.28 0.60 3.79
N TYR A 43 -4.87 1.78 3.98
CA TYR A 43 -6.10 1.92 4.75
C TYR A 43 -7.30 1.30 4.02
N ALA A 44 -8.23 0.73 4.81
CA ALA A 44 -9.48 0.22 4.28
C ALA A 44 -10.31 1.35 3.65
N PRO A 45 -10.89 1.17 2.45
CA PRO A 45 -11.76 2.16 1.87
C PRO A 45 -13.07 2.28 2.67
N ARG A 46 -13.57 3.49 2.84
CA ARG A 46 -14.77 3.79 3.63
C ARG A 46 -16.02 3.94 2.78
N ASP A 47 -15.85 4.27 1.51
CA ASP A 47 -16.91 4.45 0.52
C ASP A 47 -16.45 3.99 -0.87
N THR A 48 -17.36 4.08 -1.84
CA THR A 48 -17.11 3.62 -3.21
C THR A 48 -16.07 4.44 -3.96
N GLU A 49 -15.89 5.72 -3.63
CA GLU A 49 -14.87 6.56 -4.26
C GLU A 49 -13.48 6.11 -3.78
N GLU A 50 -13.34 5.80 -2.49
CA GLU A 50 -12.10 5.27 -1.94
C GLU A 50 -11.75 3.87 -2.44
N VAL A 51 -12.76 3.05 -2.77
CA VAL A 51 -12.54 1.73 -3.36
C VAL A 51 -11.74 1.84 -4.66
N GLU A 52 -11.98 2.85 -5.48
CA GLU A 52 -11.25 3.04 -6.73
C GLU A 52 -9.76 3.36 -6.47
N ALA A 53 -9.49 4.20 -5.48
CA ALA A 53 -8.12 4.53 -5.08
C ALA A 53 -7.35 3.30 -4.55
N VAL A 54 -7.97 2.54 -3.63
CA VAL A 54 -7.37 1.31 -3.08
C VAL A 54 -7.18 0.26 -4.16
N THR A 55 -8.15 0.10 -5.07
CA THR A 55 -8.03 -0.83 -6.22
C THR A 55 -6.86 -0.44 -7.12
N SER A 56 -6.65 0.85 -7.35
CA SER A 56 -5.52 1.35 -8.15
C SER A 56 -4.17 0.97 -7.52
N LEU A 57 -4.03 1.11 -6.20
CA LEU A 57 -2.82 0.69 -5.48
C LEU A 57 -2.59 -0.83 -5.56
N VAL A 58 -3.67 -1.63 -5.46
CA VAL A 58 -3.58 -3.08 -5.64
C VAL A 58 -3.12 -3.45 -7.06
N MET A 59 -3.60 -2.72 -8.08
CA MET A 59 -3.17 -2.93 -9.47
C MET A 59 -1.71 -2.56 -9.69
N GLU A 60 -1.21 -1.49 -9.07
CA GLU A 60 0.23 -1.15 -9.12
C GLU A 60 1.08 -2.22 -8.42
N SER A 61 0.61 -2.74 -7.27
CA SER A 61 1.28 -3.86 -6.59
C SER A 61 1.38 -5.10 -7.49
N TYR A 62 0.28 -5.44 -8.17
CA TYR A 62 0.22 -6.56 -9.11
C TYR A 62 1.22 -6.39 -10.27
N ARG A 63 1.26 -5.21 -10.90
CA ARG A 63 2.20 -4.92 -12.01
C ARG A 63 3.64 -5.03 -11.55
N TYR A 64 3.95 -4.41 -10.41
CA TYR A 64 5.27 -4.45 -9.79
C TYR A 64 5.74 -5.87 -9.50
N ALA A 65 4.86 -6.70 -8.93
CA ALA A 65 5.16 -8.12 -8.69
C ALA A 65 5.39 -8.91 -9.99
N GLY A 66 4.73 -8.52 -11.08
CA GLY A 66 4.92 -9.07 -12.42
C GLY A 66 6.13 -8.54 -13.18
N GLY A 67 6.89 -7.59 -12.63
CA GLY A 67 8.07 -6.99 -13.28
C GLY A 67 7.75 -6.03 -14.44
N HIS A 68 6.57 -5.42 -14.43
CA HIS A 68 6.14 -4.38 -15.37
C HIS A 68 6.19 -3.02 -14.69
#